data_AF-A0A9D3VT08-F1
#
_entry.id   AF-A0A9D3VT08-F1
#
_cell.length_a   1.000
_cell.length_b   1.000
_cell.length_c   1.000
_cell.angle_alpha   90.00
_cell.angle_beta   90.00
_cell.angle_gamma   90.00
#
_symmetry.space_group_name_H-M   'P 1'
#
loop_
_entity.id
_entity.type
_entity.pdbx_description
1 polymer ?
#
loop_
_entity_poly.entity_id
_entity_poly.type
_entity_poly.pdbx_seq_one_letter_code
_entity_poly.pdbx_strand_id
1 'polypeptide(L)'
;AVKCAQDSPIQCNAEPELTSPALGFIFSLGQDNKKDIFILTSNGVYRIVRPSRCNYTCSRENVTDFSAPPGSDVDPPSSSPSSGSKFSSPLTLQILVFTCVSFIGLLSFLL
;
A
#
# COMPACT_ATOMS: atom_id res chain seq x y z
N ALA A 1 -6.72 13.98 3.12
CA ALA A 1 -5.87 13.85 1.92
C ALA A 1 -4.58 13.15 2.32
N VAL A 2 -4.27 12.00 1.71
CA VAL A 2 -2.99 11.35 1.94
C VAL A 2 -1.91 12.15 1.23
N LYS A 3 -0.97 12.68 2.00
CA LYS A 3 0.19 13.43 1.52
C LYS A 3 1.42 12.53 1.64
N CYS A 4 2.39 12.74 0.76
CA CYS A 4 3.68 12.07 0.87
C CYS A 4 4.73 12.98 1.49
N ALA A 5 5.84 12.38 1.91
CA ALA A 5 6.98 13.11 2.38
C ALA A 5 7.61 13.94 1.26
N GLN A 6 8.09 15.15 1.58
CA GLN A 6 8.71 16.04 0.59
C GLN A 6 10.00 15.49 -0.01
N ASP A 7 10.70 14.62 0.72
CA ASP A 7 11.90 13.92 0.27
C ASP A 7 11.61 12.59 -0.43
N SER A 8 10.34 12.32 -0.78
CA SER A 8 9.98 11.13 -1.55
C SER A 8 10.62 11.20 -2.95
N PRO A 9 11.37 10.16 -3.38
CA PRO A 9 11.97 10.13 -4.72
C PRO A 9 10.90 10.06 -5.84
N ILE A 10 9.70 9.61 -5.52
CA ILE A 10 8.55 9.60 -6.43
C ILE A 10 7.67 10.81 -6.09
N GLN A 11 7.35 11.61 -7.11
CA GLN A 11 6.42 12.73 -6.95
C GLN A 11 5.03 12.21 -6.60
N CYS A 12 4.48 12.72 -5.50
CA CYS A 12 3.13 12.36 -5.09
C CYS A 12 2.12 13.27 -5.74
N ASN A 13 1.61 12.80 -6.86
CA ASN A 13 0.50 13.41 -7.54
C ASN A 13 -0.78 13.02 -6.77
N ALA A 14 -1.31 13.97 -6.00
CA ALA A 14 -2.69 13.87 -5.54
C ALA A 14 -3.58 14.13 -6.76
N GLU A 15 -4.40 13.15 -7.14
CA GLU A 15 -5.36 13.37 -8.21
C GLU A 15 -6.40 14.41 -7.71
N PRO A 16 -6.74 15.45 -8.49
CA PRO A 16 -7.47 16.63 -8.01
C PRO A 16 -8.80 16.33 -7.30
N GLU A 17 -9.40 15.15 -7.55
CA GLU A 17 -10.67 14.74 -6.95
C GLU A 17 -10.55 13.61 -5.90
N LEU A 18 -9.39 12.95 -5.78
CA LEU A 18 -9.20 11.85 -4.85
C LEU A 18 -8.48 12.32 -3.59
N THR A 19 -9.14 12.12 -2.45
CA THR A 19 -8.58 12.37 -1.11
C THR A 19 -7.48 11.36 -0.74
N SER A 20 -7.08 10.49 -1.67
CA SER A 20 -6.14 9.37 -1.54
C SER A 20 -5.05 9.49 -2.62
N PRO A 21 -3.81 9.04 -2.39
CA PRO A 21 -2.81 9.07 -3.44
C PRO A 21 -3.28 8.12 -4.54
N ALA A 22 -2.87 8.39 -5.78
CA ALA A 22 -3.05 7.47 -6.88
C ALA A 22 -2.11 6.25 -6.72
N LEU A 23 -2.29 5.47 -5.64
CA LEU A 23 -1.50 4.28 -5.32
C LEU A 23 -1.79 3.15 -6.31
N GLY A 24 -2.96 3.15 -6.95
CA GLY A 24 -3.40 2.04 -7.81
C GLY A 24 -3.79 0.79 -7.01
N PHE A 25 -3.68 -0.38 -7.63
CA PHE A 25 -4.02 -1.66 -6.99
C PHE A 25 -2.94 -2.06 -5.97
N ILE A 26 -3.35 -2.39 -4.74
CA ILE A 26 -2.44 -2.90 -3.71
C ILE A 26 -2.27 -4.40 -3.88
N PHE A 27 -1.02 -4.85 -4.03
CA PHE A 27 -0.70 -6.27 -4.16
C PHE A 27 -0.33 -6.91 -2.82
N SER A 28 0.47 -6.21 -2.00
CA SER A 28 0.92 -6.76 -0.72
C SER A 28 1.39 -5.67 0.25
N LEU A 29 1.51 -6.06 1.52
CA LEU A 29 2.16 -5.28 2.57
C LEU A 29 3.35 -6.07 3.12
N GLY A 30 4.43 -5.38 3.44
CA GLY A 30 5.64 -5.98 4.00
C GLY A 30 6.25 -5.11 5.08
N GLN A 31 6.99 -5.72 5.99
CA GLN A 31 7.81 -5.03 6.97
C GLN A 31 9.28 -5.38 6.72
N ASP A 32 10.16 -4.39 6.74
CA ASP A 32 11.61 -4.62 6.61
C ASP A 32 12.27 -4.90 7.98
N ASN A 33 13.58 -5.15 7.96
CA ASN A 33 14.35 -5.41 9.18
C ASN A 33 14.43 -4.19 10.13
N LYS A 34 14.18 -2.98 9.63
CA LYS A 34 14.13 -1.73 10.41
C LYS A 34 12.74 -1.43 10.95
N LYS A 35 11.78 -2.35 10.76
CA LYS A 35 10.37 -2.21 11.16
C LYS A 35 9.60 -1.15 10.37
N ASP A 36 10.13 -0.67 9.26
CA ASP A 36 9.40 0.19 8.33
C ASP A 36 8.36 -0.66 7.57
N ILE A 37 7.14 -0.12 7.42
CA ILE A 37 6.06 -0.78 6.69
C ILE A 37 6.05 -0.28 5.25
N PHE A 38 5.97 -1.21 4.31
CA PHE A 38 5.92 -0.96 2.88
C PHE A 38 4.64 -1.53 2.26
N ILE A 39 4.13 -0.82 1.26
CA ILE A 39 2.97 -1.21 0.45
C ILE A 39 3.47 -1.38 -0.99
N LEU A 40 3.31 -2.57 -1.54
CA LEU A 40 3.54 -2.85 -2.95
C LEU A 40 2.24 -2.62 -3.73
N THR A 41 2.29 -1.77 -4.74
CA THR A 41 1.14 -1.46 -5.58
C THR A 41 1.48 -1.50 -7.06
N SER A 42 0.47 -1.39 -7.93
CA SER A 42 0.65 -1.28 -9.38
C SER A 42 1.47 -0.06 -9.80
N ASN A 43 1.51 0.98 -8.98
CA ASN A 43 2.16 2.26 -9.29
C ASN A 43 3.52 2.41 -8.60
N GLY A 44 3.90 1.47 -7.73
CA GLY A 44 5.23 1.47 -7.10
C GLY A 44 5.25 0.83 -5.71
N VAL A 45 6.35 1.07 -5.00
CA VAL A 45 6.52 0.65 -3.60
C VAL A 45 6.54 1.89 -2.72
N TYR A 46 5.66 1.93 -1.72
CA TYR A 46 5.47 3.07 -0.84
C TYR A 46 5.83 2.69 0.58
N ARG A 47 6.59 3.54 1.27
CA ARG A 47 6.84 3.39 2.71
C ARG A 47 5.82 4.21 3.50
N ILE A 48 5.22 3.60 4.51
CA ILE A 48 4.39 4.32 5.48
C ILE A 48 5.34 5.10 6.41
N VAL A 49 5.13 6.41 6.49
CA VAL A 49 5.95 7.31 7.31
C VAL A 49 5.08 8.06 8.32
N ARG A 50 5.73 8.68 9.31
CA ARG A 50 5.04 9.54 10.27
C ARG A 50 4.27 10.68 9.57
N PRO A 51 3.04 11.01 10.00
CA PRO A 51 2.23 12.05 9.35
C PRO A 51 2.90 13.42 9.29
N SER A 52 3.70 13.77 10.31
CA SER A 52 4.57 14.96 10.33
C SER A 52 5.43 15.13 9.08
N ARG A 53 5.98 14.04 8.51
CA ARG A 53 6.79 14.09 7.28
C ARG A 53 5.98 14.50 6.06
N CYS A 54 4.68 14.23 6.09
CA CYS A 54 3.74 14.51 5.03
C CYS A 54 2.99 15.83 5.24
N ASN A 55 3.36 16.62 6.26
CA ASN A 55 2.63 17.82 6.67
C ASN A 55 1.12 17.53 6.87
N TYR A 56 0.84 16.39 7.52
CA TYR A 56 -0.50 15.97 7.91
C TYR A 56 -0.62 16.05 9.42
N THR A 57 -1.55 16.87 9.90
CA THR A 57 -1.80 17.04 11.34
C THR A 57 -2.70 15.92 11.84
N CYS A 58 -2.18 15.03 12.67
CA CYS A 58 -2.95 14.02 13.39
C CYS A 58 -3.14 14.46 14.85
N SER A 59 -4.38 14.54 15.33
CA SER A 59 -4.68 14.96 16.71
C SER A 59 -4.13 14.03 17.80
N ARG A 60 -3.64 12.84 17.43
CA ARG A 60 -3.09 11.82 18.33
C ARG A 60 -1.59 11.57 18.13
N GLU A 61 -0.93 12.25 17.20
CA GLU A 61 0.53 12.12 17.05
C GLU A 61 1.20 12.95 18.14
N ASN A 62 1.72 12.28 19.17
CA ASN A 62 2.67 12.91 20.09
C ASN A 62 4.04 12.85 19.41
N VAL A 63 4.54 14.00 18.96
CA VAL A 63 5.90 14.10 18.38
C VAL A 63 6.88 14.03 19.54
N THR A 64 7.14 12.82 20.05
CA THR A 64 8.34 12.57 20.83
C THR A 64 9.46 12.40 19.81
N ASP A 65 10.36 13.39 19.72
CA ASP A 65 11.60 13.22 18.98
C ASP A 65 12.29 11.96 19.51
N PHE A 66 12.45 10.95 18.66
CA PHE A 66 13.30 9.79 18.93
C PHE A 66 14.77 10.24 18.88
N SER A 67 15.15 11.18 19.74
CA SER A 67 16.51 11.21 20.24
C SER A 67 16.54 10.23 21.40
N ALA A 68 16.67 8.93 21.08
CA ALA A 68 16.72 7.88 22.07
C ALA A 68 17.80 8.22 23.13
N PRO A 69 17.44 8.34 24.42
CA PRO A 69 18.43 8.20 25.48
C PRO A 69 18.90 6.73 25.46
N PRO A 70 20.18 6.44 25.79
CA PRO A 70 20.63 5.07 25.88
C PRO A 70 19.91 4.39 27.07
N GLY A 71 18.94 3.51 26.78
CA GLY A 71 18.44 2.56 27.78
C GLY A 71 16.96 2.62 28.18
N SER A 72 16.02 3.00 27.32
CA SER A 72 14.60 2.76 27.59
C SER A 72 14.05 1.60 26.77
N ASP A 73 13.73 0.50 27.45
CA ASP A 73 12.96 -0.63 26.94
C ASP A 73 11.57 -0.14 26.49
N VAL A 74 11.38 0.10 25.20
CA VAL A 74 10.07 0.37 24.60
C VAL A 74 9.52 -0.97 24.13
N ASP A 75 8.48 -1.45 24.80
CA ASP A 75 7.76 -2.67 24.41
C ASP A 75 7.41 -2.65 22.92
N PRO A 76 7.66 -3.75 22.18
CA PRO A 76 7.44 -3.78 20.75
C PRO A 76 5.95 -3.63 20.42
N PRO A 77 5.57 -2.85 19.39
CA PRO A 77 4.20 -2.83 18.90
C PRO A 77 3.80 -4.26 18.48
N SER A 78 2.67 -4.72 18.99
CA SER A 78 2.16 -6.06 18.73
C SER A 78 2.03 -6.29 17.22
N SER A 79 2.65 -7.38 16.75
CA SER A 79 2.57 -7.84 15.37
C SER A 79 1.11 -8.13 15.02
N SER A 80 0.48 -7.25 14.25
CA SER A 80 -0.85 -7.51 13.67
C SER A 80 -0.68 -8.49 12.51
N PRO A 81 -1.43 -9.59 12.44
CA PRO A 81 -1.34 -10.52 11.32
C PRO A 81 -1.80 -9.81 10.05
N SER A 82 -0.94 -9.74 9.04
CA SER A 82 -1.31 -9.28 7.70
C SER A 82 -2.12 -10.38 7.02
N SER A 83 -3.43 -10.20 6.91
CA SER A 83 -4.30 -11.07 6.13
C SER A 83 -4.11 -10.81 4.63
N GLY A 84 -3.16 -11.50 4.01
CA GLY A 84 -3.09 -11.63 2.55
C GLY A 84 -4.06 -12.72 2.10
N SER A 85 -5.14 -12.37 1.41
CA SER A 85 -6.00 -13.37 0.78
C SER A 85 -5.34 -13.88 -0.50
N LYS A 86 -4.98 -15.17 -0.55
CA LYS A 86 -4.57 -15.79 -1.80
C LYS A 86 -5.81 -15.89 -2.69
N PHE A 87 -5.82 -15.16 -3.80
CA PHE A 87 -6.80 -15.35 -4.87
C PHE A 87 -6.45 -16.61 -5.69
N SER A 88 -6.38 -17.76 -5.02
CA SER A 88 -6.08 -19.06 -5.63
C SER A 88 -7.28 -20.00 -5.50
N SER A 89 -8.48 -19.46 -5.73
CA SER A 89 -9.65 -20.30 -5.88
C SER A 89 -9.65 -20.88 -7.30
N PRO A 90 -9.66 -22.21 -7.47
CA PRO A 90 -9.70 -22.83 -8.79
C PRO A 90 -10.94 -22.39 -9.58
N LEU A 91 -12.04 -22.08 -8.89
CA LEU A 91 -13.28 -21.57 -9.49
C LEU A 91 -13.10 -20.18 -10.09
N THR A 92 -12.39 -19.27 -9.40
CA THR A 92 -12.13 -17.92 -9.92
C THR A 92 -11.24 -17.98 -11.16
N LEU A 93 -10.21 -18.84 -11.15
CA LEU A 93 -9.34 -19.02 -12.31
C LEU A 93 -10.10 -19.62 -13.49
N GLN A 94 -10.97 -20.61 -13.25
CA GLN A 94 -11.82 -21.20 -14.29
C GLN A 94 -12.79 -20.19 -14.90
N ILE A 95 -13.46 -19.37 -14.08
CA ILE A 95 -14.36 -18.31 -14.55
C ILE A 95 -13.61 -17.31 -15.43
N LEU A 96 -12.42 -16.87 -14.99
CA LEU A 96 -11.58 -15.94 -15.75
C LEU A 96 -11.13 -16.51 -17.09
N VAL A 97 -10.71 -17.78 -17.12
CA VAL A 97 -10.30 -18.44 -18.37
C VAL A 97 -11.48 -18.58 -19.32
N PHE A 98 -12.66 -18.97 -18.81
CA PHE A 98 -13.85 -19.14 -19.63
C PHE A 98 -14.29 -17.82 -20.25
N THR A 99 -14.33 -16.72 -19.49
CA THR A 99 -14.71 -15.41 -20.00
C THR A 99 -13.73 -14.89 -21.05
N CYS A 100 -12.41 -15.08 -20.85
CA CYS A 100 -11.40 -14.72 -21.84
C CYS A 100 -11.55 -15.51 -23.15
N VAL A 101 -11.73 -16.84 -23.08
CA VAL A 101 -11.88 -17.69 -24.28
C VAL A 101 -13.16 -17.34 -25.04
N SER A 102 -14.29 -17.14 -24.34
CA SER A 102 -15.54 -16.73 -24.99
C SER A 102 -15.41 -15.37 -25.67
N PHE A 103 -14.76 -14.39 -25.02
CA PHE A 103 -14.55 -13.07 -25.60
C PHE A 103 -13.67 -13.12 -26.86
N ILE A 104 -12.55 -13.85 -26.81
CA ILE A 104 -11.66 -14.03 -27.97
C ILE A 104 -12.38 -14.75 -29.11
N GLY A 105 -13.17 -15.79 -28.80
CA GLY A 105 -13.97 -16.49 -29.80
C GLY A 105 -14.99 -15.56 -30.47
N LEU A 106 -15.72 -14.78 -29.68
CA LEU A 106 -16.74 -13.86 -30.18
C LEU A 106 -16.12 -12.73 -31.03
N LEU A 107 -14.94 -12.23 -30.64
CA LEU A 107 -14.16 -11.28 -31.44
C LEU A 107 -13.73 -11.90 -32.78
N SER A 108 -13.30 -13.16 -32.78
CA SER A 108 -12.89 -13.89 -33.99
C SER A 108 -14.06 -14.22 -34.93
N PHE A 109 -15.30 -14.23 -34.44
CA PHE A 109 -16.50 -14.38 -35.28
C PHE A 109 -17.01 -13.05 -35.85
N LEU A 110 -16.62 -11.92 -35.25
CA LEU A 110 -17.05 -10.58 -35.63
C LEU A 110 -16.07 -9.86 -36.56
N LEU A 111 -14.79 -10.25 -36.56
CA LEU A 111 -13.75 -9.83 -37.51
C LEU A 111 -13.69 -10.78 -38.71
#